data_AF-A0A261WIA3-F1
#
_entry.id   AF-A0A261WIA3-F1
#
_cell.length_a   1.000
_cell.length_b   1.000
_cell.length_c   1.000
_cell.angle_alpha   90.00
_cell.angle_beta   90.00
_cell.angle_gamma   90.00
#
_symmetry.space_group_name_H-M   'P 1'
#
loop_
_entity.id
_entity.type
_entity.pdbx_description
1 polymer ?
#
loop_
_entity_poly.entity_id
_entity_poly.type
_entity_poly.pdbx_seq_one_letter_code
_entity_poly.pdbx_strand_id
1 'polypeptide(L)'
;MAVQTHTVAIIGMGSRGLSILEQLIGMSRHANQQPLQIEVFDPQPPGSGLHSAQQPDYLMLNTMAGQLSAFSSEFPACEPAGWTFLQWCSAQDAR
;
A
#
# COMPACT_ATOMS: atom_id res chain seq x y z
N MET A 1 9.18 31.52 10.90
CA MET A 1 10.17 30.58 10.30
C MET A 1 9.55 30.02 9.04
N ALA A 2 10.27 29.95 7.92
CA ALA A 2 9.76 29.32 6.72
C ALA A 2 9.57 27.82 7.00
N VAL A 3 8.39 27.28 6.72
CA VAL A 3 8.14 25.85 6.84
C VAL A 3 8.83 25.17 5.66
N GLN A 4 9.78 24.26 5.95
CA GLN A 4 10.49 23.51 4.92
C GLN A 4 9.64 22.30 4.49
N THR A 5 9.18 22.32 3.25
CA THR A 5 8.48 21.17 2.66
C THR A 5 9.50 20.13 2.18
N HIS A 6 9.39 18.90 2.66
CA HIS A 6 10.19 17.79 2.17
C HIS A 6 9.46 17.15 0.99
N THR A 7 10.19 16.85 -0.09
CA THR A 7 9.63 16.18 -1.27
C THR A 7 10.21 14.78 -1.38
N VAL A 8 9.34 13.79 -1.55
CA VAL A 8 9.71 12.38 -1.73
C VAL A 8 9.07 11.87 -3.01
N ALA A 9 9.89 11.32 -3.91
CA ALA A 9 9.42 10.66 -5.11
C ALA A 9 9.32 9.14 -4.90
N ILE A 10 8.18 8.55 -5.23
CA ILE A 10 7.94 7.11 -5.26
C ILE A 10 7.89 6.67 -6.72
N ILE A 11 8.82 5.82 -7.14
CA ILE A 11 8.88 5.25 -8.49
C ILE A 11 8.37 3.81 -8.40
N GLY A 12 7.21 3.56 -8.99
CA GLY A 12 6.49 2.29 -8.90
C GLY A 12 5.50 2.27 -7.72
N MET A 13 4.27 1.96 -8.05
CA MET A 13 3.09 1.86 -7.19
C MET A 13 2.48 0.47 -7.19
N GLY A 14 3.31 -0.57 -7.33
CA GLY A 14 2.91 -1.92 -6.94
C GLY A 14 2.73 -2.05 -5.42
N SER A 15 2.61 -3.28 -4.92
CA SER A 15 2.41 -3.55 -3.48
C SER A 15 3.37 -2.79 -2.56
N ARG A 16 4.67 -2.76 -2.90
CA ARG A 16 5.67 -2.05 -2.10
C ARG A 16 5.53 -0.53 -2.13
N GLY A 17 5.19 0.06 -3.28
CA GLY A 17 5.00 1.51 -3.41
C GLY A 17 3.82 1.98 -2.56
N LEU A 18 2.73 1.21 -2.54
CA LEU A 18 1.60 1.45 -1.64
C LEU A 18 1.97 1.32 -0.17
N SER A 19 2.75 0.29 0.23
CA SER A 19 3.20 0.16 1.63
C SER A 19 4.04 1.36 2.08
N ILE A 20 4.94 1.85 1.23
CA ILE A 20 5.74 3.05 1.53
C ILE A 20 4.84 4.29 1.64
N LEU A 21 3.88 4.45 0.73
CA LEU A 21 2.93 5.56 0.79
C LEU A 21 2.13 5.52 2.11
N GLU A 22 1.63 4.35 2.50
CA GLU A 22 0.93 4.14 3.78
C GLU A 22 1.81 4.56 4.96
N GLN A 23 3.06 4.11 5.00
CA GLN A 23 4.02 4.47 6.04
C GLN A 23 4.29 5.98 6.11
N LEU A 24 4.51 6.64 4.96
CA LEU A 24 4.76 8.07 4.89
C LEU A 24 3.54 8.88 5.38
N ILE A 25 2.33 8.44 5.03
CA ILE A 25 1.08 9.02 5.56
C ILE A 25 1.02 8.83 7.07
N GLY A 26 1.26 7.61 7.58
CA GLY A 26 1.29 7.33 9.02
C GLY A 26 2.28 8.23 9.76
N MET A 27 3.52 8.30 9.29
CA MET A 27 4.56 9.16 9.86
C MET A 27 4.16 10.65 9.86
N SER A 28 3.56 11.13 8.76
CA SER A 28 3.14 12.54 8.64
C SER A 28 2.08 12.93 9.66
N ARG A 29 1.19 12.00 10.05
CA ARG A 29 0.13 12.23 11.05
C ARG A 29 0.68 12.43 12.47
N HIS A 30 1.87 11.91 12.73
CA HIS A 30 2.56 12.04 14.03
C HIS A 30 3.62 13.14 14.05
N ALA A 31 3.96 13.73 12.91
CA ALA A 31 4.96 14.79 12.80
C ALA A 31 4.39 16.17 13.22
N ASN A 32 5.26 17.06 13.70
CA ASN A 32 4.92 18.44 14.12
C ASN A 32 4.57 19.36 12.92
N GLN A 33 3.47 19.06 12.21
CA GLN A 33 2.93 19.85 11.09
C GLN A 33 3.97 20.20 9.99
N GLN A 34 4.97 19.34 9.79
CA GLN A 34 5.92 19.47 8.70
C GLN A 34 5.26 18.97 7.40
N PRO A 35 5.05 19.82 6.38
CA PRO A 35 4.43 19.42 5.14
C PRO A 35 5.36 18.47 4.36
N LEU A 36 4.78 17.37 3.90
CA LEU A 36 5.42 16.37 3.06
C LEU A 36 4.72 16.38 1.69
N GLN A 37 5.48 16.62 0.63
CA GLN A 37 5.03 16.45 -0.75
C GLN A 37 5.46 15.07 -1.23
N ILE A 38 4.49 14.28 -1.68
CA ILE A 38 4.74 12.94 -2.23
C ILE A 38 4.43 12.98 -3.72
N GLU A 39 5.44 12.70 -4.53
CA GLU A 39 5.31 12.58 -5.98
C GLU A 39 5.35 11.11 -6.37
N VAL A 40 4.42 10.69 -7.21
CA VAL A 40 4.22 9.29 -7.53
C VAL A 40 4.34 9.08 -9.03
N PHE A 41 5.17 8.12 -9.42
CA PHE A 41 5.46 7.81 -10.81
C PHE A 41 5.24 6.31 -11.06
N ASP A 42 4.14 5.97 -11.74
CA ASP A 42 3.90 4.60 -12.22
C ASP A 42 3.17 4.66 -13.59
N PRO A 43 3.62 3.94 -14.62
CA PRO A 43 2.91 3.86 -15.90
C PRO A 43 1.61 3.01 -15.85
N GLN A 44 1.37 2.27 -14.77
CA GLN A 44 0.26 1.36 -14.55
C GLN A 44 -0.66 1.85 -13.42
N PRO A 45 -1.90 1.34 -13.33
CA PRO A 45 -2.75 1.55 -12.16
C PRO A 45 -2.06 1.09 -10.86
N PRO A 46 -2.11 1.88 -9.77
CA PRO A 46 -1.55 1.48 -8.48
C PRO A 46 -2.13 0.17 -7.92
N GLY A 47 -1.28 -0.59 -7.25
CA GLY A 47 -1.59 -1.75 -6.41
C GLY A 47 -1.29 -3.09 -7.05
N SER A 48 -1.74 -3.30 -8.29
CA SER A 48 -1.55 -4.56 -9.02
C SER A 48 -0.08 -4.94 -9.19
N GLY A 49 0.80 -3.95 -9.35
CA GLY A 49 2.18 -4.20 -9.73
C GLY A 49 2.23 -5.00 -11.03
N LEU A 50 2.86 -6.17 -10.99
CA LEU A 50 2.93 -7.06 -12.16
C LEU A 50 1.64 -7.85 -12.43
N HIS A 51 0.67 -7.85 -11.51
CA HIS A 51 -0.52 -8.69 -11.56
C HIS A 51 -1.71 -7.95 -12.19
N SER A 52 -1.87 -8.07 -13.51
CA SER A 52 -3.02 -7.50 -14.20
C SER A 52 -4.32 -8.22 -13.83
N ALA A 53 -5.43 -7.48 -13.66
CA ALA A 53 -6.76 -8.06 -13.51
C ALA A 53 -7.24 -8.80 -14.78
N GLN A 54 -6.56 -8.60 -15.92
CA GLN A 54 -6.84 -9.26 -17.19
C GLN A 54 -5.81 -10.36 -17.50
N GLN A 55 -4.92 -10.70 -16.57
CA GLN A 55 -3.97 -11.78 -16.79
C GLN A 55 -4.70 -13.14 -16.89
N PRO A 56 -4.16 -14.11 -17.66
CA PRO A 56 -4.75 -15.44 -17.73
C PRO A 56 -4.87 -16.11 -16.36
N ASP A 57 -5.93 -16.90 -16.17
CA ASP A 57 -6.28 -17.59 -14.92
C ASP A 57 -5.22 -18.61 -14.47
N TYR A 58 -4.39 -19.11 -15.39
CA TYR A 58 -3.26 -19.98 -15.06
C TYR A 58 -2.09 -19.24 -14.38
N LEU A 59 -2.07 -17.91 -14.37
CA LEU A 59 -1.09 -17.10 -13.62
C LEU A 59 -1.60 -16.83 -12.20
N MET A 60 -1.58 -17.87 -11.37
CA MET A 60 -1.97 -17.77 -9.97
C MET A 60 -0.83 -17.26 -9.07
N LEU A 61 -1.19 -16.63 -7.96
CA LEU A 61 -0.25 -16.32 -6.89
C LEU A 61 0.23 -17.60 -6.20
N ASN A 62 1.52 -17.64 -5.85
CA ASN A 62 2.11 -18.70 -5.03
C ASN A 62 2.11 -18.36 -3.53
N THR A 63 1.38 -17.31 -3.14
CA THR A 63 1.28 -16.83 -1.77
C THR A 63 -0.11 -17.13 -1.22
N MET A 64 -0.19 -17.68 -0.01
CA MET A 64 -1.47 -18.02 0.61
C MET A 64 -2.27 -16.74 0.90
N ALA A 65 -3.60 -16.79 0.75
CA ALA A 65 -4.47 -15.63 0.99
C ALA A 65 -4.34 -15.07 2.43
N GLY A 66 -4.02 -15.92 3.42
CA GLY A 66 -3.79 -15.48 4.80
C GLY A 66 -2.48 -14.74 5.02
N GLN A 67 -1.57 -14.75 4.04
CA GLN A 67 -0.28 -14.06 4.07
C GLN A 67 -0.27 -12.77 3.23
N LEU A 68 -1.34 -12.51 2.48
CA LEU A 68 -1.48 -11.31 1.66
C LEU A 68 -2.29 -10.27 2.42
N SER A 69 -1.88 -9.00 2.33
CA SER A 69 -2.63 -7.85 2.83
C SER A 69 -2.37 -6.66 1.91
N ALA A 70 -3.36 -5.78 1.77
CA ALA A 70 -3.17 -4.47 1.15
C ALA A 70 -2.48 -3.47 2.10
N PHE A 71 -2.35 -3.84 3.37
CA PHE A 71 -1.84 -3.00 4.45
C PHE A 71 -0.52 -3.55 4.98
N SER A 72 0.38 -2.65 5.36
CA SER A 72 1.63 -3.00 6.03
C SER A 72 1.37 -3.54 7.44
N SER A 73 1.81 -4.76 7.74
CA SER A 73 1.75 -5.31 9.10
C SER A 73 2.94 -4.88 9.97
N GLU A 74 4.06 -4.49 9.37
CA GLU A 74 5.26 -4.04 10.11
C GLU A 74 5.18 -2.56 10.49
N PHE A 75 4.50 -1.75 9.67
CA PHE A 75 4.39 -0.30 9.86
C PHE A 75 3.02 0.20 9.38
N PRO A 76 1.92 -0.18 10.04
CA PRO A 76 0.60 0.22 9.61
C PRO A 76 0.38 1.72 9.79
N ALA A 77 -0.39 2.34 8.90
CA ALA A 77 -0.78 3.75 9.09
C ALA A 77 -1.76 3.95 10.25
N CYS A 78 -2.47 2.89 10.65
CA CYS A 78 -3.37 2.88 11.79
C CYS A 78 -3.36 1.51 12.49
N GLU A 79 -3.52 1.51 13.80
CA GLU A 79 -3.62 0.29 14.61
C GLU A 79 -5.09 -0.06 14.92
N PRO A 80 -5.50 -1.33 14.80
CA PRO A 80 -4.72 -2.46 14.29
C PRO A 80 -4.50 -2.37 12.77
N ALA A 81 -3.45 -3.03 12.29
CA ALA A 81 -3.23 -3.20 10.85
C ALA A 81 -4.48 -3.76 10.15
N GLY A 82 -4.68 -3.36 8.89
CA GLY A 82 -5.83 -3.80 8.11
C GLY A 82 -5.82 -5.31 7.83
N TRP A 83 -6.97 -5.82 7.39
CA TRP A 83 -7.20 -7.25 7.23
C TRP A 83 -6.31 -7.91 6.18
N THR A 84 -5.96 -9.18 6.43
CA THR A 84 -5.41 -10.05 5.38
C THR A 84 -6.46 -10.31 4.31
N PHE A 85 -6.02 -10.74 3.13
CA PHE A 85 -6.91 -11.08 2.03
C PHE A 85 -7.88 -12.20 2.42
N LEU A 86 -7.42 -13.21 3.17
CA LEU A 86 -8.29 -14.26 3.71
C LEU A 86 -9.36 -13.73 4.69
N GLN A 87 -8.98 -12.83 5.59
CA GLN A 87 -9.93 -12.20 6.52
C GLN A 87 -10.97 -11.36 5.77
N TRP A 88 -10.54 -10.62 4.76
CA TRP A 88 -11.44 -9.86 3.90
C TRP A 88 -12.40 -10.79 3.12
N CYS A 89 -11.91 -11.87 2.51
CA CYS A 89 -12.76 -12.83 1.80
C CYS A 89 -13.82 -13.42 2.74
N SER A 90 -13.41 -13.81 3.95
CA SER A 90 -14.32 -14.34 4.97
C SER A 90 -15.41 -13.33 5.36
N ALA A 91 -15.05 -12.05 5.49
CA ALA A 91 -15.99 -10.99 5.83
C ALA A 91 -16.95 -10.63 4.69
N GLN A 92 -16.55 -10.87 3.43
CA GLN A 92 -17.37 -10.59 2.23
C GLN A 92 -18.18 -11.79 1.73
N ASP A 93 -18.08 -12.96 2.39
CA ASP A 93 -18.57 -14.25 1.86
C ASP A 93 -18.06 -14.52 0.42
N ALA A 94 -16.84 -14.05 0.13
CA ALA A 94 -16.17 -14.29 -1.13
C ALA A 94 -15.56 -15.71 -1.08
N ARG A 95 -16.14 -16.62 -1.85
CA ARG A 95 -15.69 -18.02 -1.96
C ARG A 95 -14.61 -18.18 -3.00
#